data_AF-A0AAE7CM00-F1
#
_entry.id   AF-A0AAE7CM00-F1
#
_cell.length_a   1.000
_cell.length_b   1.000
_cell.length_c   1.000
_cell.angle_alpha   90.00
_cell.angle_beta   90.00
_cell.angle_gamma   90.00
#
_symmetry.space_group_name_H-M   'P 1'
#
loop_
_entity.id
_entity.type
_entity.pdbx_description
1 polymer ?
#
loop_
_entity_poly.entity_id
_entity_poly.type
_entity_poly.pdbx_seq_one_letter_code
_entity_poly.pdbx_strand_id
1 'polypeptide(L)' 'MTTPAPHDGPLSDLEFDQFRDLLRRYCAHELDQWEHLQTETPYGPVYVSFSRALPPDTPSEAYRPF' A
#
# COMPACT_ATOMS: atom_id res chain seq x y z
N MET A 1 10.14 -26.40 -1.54
CA MET A 1 9.62 -25.19 -0.88
C MET A 1 8.18 -25.06 -1.33
N THR A 2 7.22 -25.31 -0.45
CA THR A 2 5.79 -25.20 -0.76
C THR A 2 5.40 -23.73 -0.71
N THR A 3 5.19 -23.13 -1.87
CA THR A 3 4.58 -21.80 -1.98
C THR A 3 3.17 -21.90 -1.38
N PRO A 4 2.83 -21.14 -0.32
CA PRO A 4 1.46 -21.12 0.17
C PRO A 4 0.54 -20.67 -0.96
N ALA A 5 -0.62 -21.33 -1.08
CA ALA A 5 -1.63 -20.93 -2.06
C ALA A 5 -2.02 -19.46 -1.79
N PRO A 6 -2.29 -18.65 -2.84
CA PRO A 6 -2.80 -17.31 -2.63
C PRO A 6 -4.07 -17.39 -1.79
N HIS A 7 -4.14 -16.59 -0.71
CA HIS A 7 -5.39 -16.36 -0.02
C HIS A 7 -6.29 -15.57 -1.00
N ASP A 8 -7.26 -16.27 -1.59
CA ASP A 8 -8.20 -15.69 -2.55
C ASP A 8 -9.27 -14.89 -1.78
N GLY A 9 -9.46 -13.61 -2.14
CA GLY A 9 -10.45 -12.73 -1.51
C GLY A 9 -9.87 -11.56 -0.69
N PRO A 10 -10.72 -10.80 0.02
CA PRO A 10 -10.29 -9.68 0.85
C PRO A 10 -9.39 -10.12 2.01
N LEU A 11 -8.47 -9.24 2.42
CA LEU A 11 -7.69 -9.43 3.65
C LEU A 11 -8.62 -9.54 4.85
N SER A 12 -8.32 -10.45 5.77
CA SER A 12 -8.89 -10.46 7.11
C SER A 12 -8.44 -9.22 7.91
N ASP A 13 -9.15 -8.91 9.00
CA ASP A 13 -8.80 -7.78 9.88
C ASP A 13 -7.34 -7.89 10.38
N LEU A 14 -6.91 -9.09 10.75
CA LEU A 14 -5.55 -9.33 11.23
C LEU A 14 -4.50 -9.07 10.14
N GLU A 15 -4.73 -9.55 8.92
CA GLU A 15 -3.83 -9.32 7.79
C GLU A 15 -3.79 -7.83 7.42
N PHE A 16 -4.94 -7.15 7.51
CA PHE A 16 -5.02 -5.72 7.24
C PHE A 16 -4.27 -4.90 8.28
N ASP A 17 -4.36 -5.26 9.57
CA ASP A 17 -3.59 -4.62 10.65
C ASP A 17 -2.09 -4.80 10.46
N GLN A 18 -1.65 -6.03 10.15
CA GLN A 18 -0.26 -6.31 9.86
C GLN A 18 0.25 -5.55 8.64
N PHE A 19 -0.56 -5.45 7.58
CA PHE A 19 -0.24 -4.66 6.40
C PHE A 19 -0.03 -3.18 6.76
N ARG A 20 -0.92 -2.59 7.57
CA ARG A 20 -0.81 -1.18 8.01
C ARG A 20 0.47 -0.92 8.80
N ASP A 21 0.84 -1.82 9.71
CA ASP A 21 2.05 -1.67 10.51
C ASP A 21 3.33 -1.76 9.67
N LEU A 22 3.37 -2.72 8.73
CA LEU A 22 4.49 -2.85 7.81
C LEU A 22 4.58 -1.65 6.86
N LEU A 23 3.45 -1.17 6.35
CA LEU A 23 3.40 0.01 5.50
C LEU A 23 3.90 1.26 6.24
N ARG A 24 3.49 1.45 7.50
CA ARG A 24 3.98 2.56 8.33
C ARG A 24 5.50 2.49 8.51
N ARG A 25 6.05 1.30 8.75
CA ARG A 25 7.50 1.10 8.86
C ARG A 25 8.22 1.39 7.53
N TYR A 26 7.67 0.92 6.41
CA TYR A 26 8.21 1.21 5.09
C TYR A 26 8.26 2.72 4.81
N CYS A 27 7.15 3.44 5.03
CA CYS A 27 7.09 4.90 4.84
C CYS A 27 8.05 5.68 5.76
N ALA A 28 8.38 5.14 6.93
CA ALA A 28 9.29 5.78 7.87
C ALA A 28 10.77 5.60 7.50
N HIS A 29 11.14 4.46 6.93
CA HIS A 29 12.55 4.05 6.80
C HIS A 29 13.04 3.90 5.36
N GLU A 30 12.16 3.49 4.45
CA GLU A 30 12.54 3.16 3.06
C GLU A 30 12.12 4.24 2.08
N LEU A 31 11.02 4.95 2.35
CA LEU A 31 10.56 6.04 1.49
C LEU A 31 11.47 7.26 1.65
N ASP A 32 12.10 7.69 0.56
CA ASP A 32 12.87 8.94 0.49
C ASP A 32 11.94 10.15 0.27
N GLN A 33 11.63 10.49 -0.99
CA GLN A 33 10.73 11.59 -1.36
C GLN A 33 9.39 11.10 -1.93
N TRP A 34 9.45 10.15 -2.85
CA TRP A 34 8.31 9.53 -3.50
C TRP A 34 8.68 8.13 -3.97
N GLU A 35 7.68 7.29 -4.19
CA GLU A 35 7.85 5.95 -4.76
C GLU A 35 6.66 5.60 -5.64
N HIS A 36 6.93 4.94 -6.77
CA HIS A 36 5.91 4.46 -7.70
C HIS A 36 6.07 2.96 -7.93
N LEU A 37 5.11 2.21 -7.40
CA LEU A 37 5.07 0.76 -7.54
C LEU A 37 3.98 0.36 -8.54
N GLN A 38 4.24 -0.73 -9.25
CA GLN A 38 3.25 -1.40 -10.09
C GLN A 38 3.18 -2.86 -9.66
N THR A 39 1.97 -3.41 -9.58
CA THR A 39 1.75 -4.83 -9.38
C THR A 39 0.69 -5.34 -10.34
N GLU A 40 0.89 -6.53 -10.86
CA GLU A 40 -0.11 -7.21 -11.69
C GLU A 40 -1.19 -7.84 -10.82
N THR A 41 -2.44 -7.79 -11.29
CA THR A 41 -3.59 -8.46 -10.67
C THR A 41 -4.39 -9.21 -11.74
N PRO A 42 -5.29 -10.13 -11.35
CA PRO A 42 -6.21 -10.76 -12.31
C PRO A 42 -7.09 -9.78 -13.09
N TYR A 43 -7.22 -8.52 -12.62
CA TYR A 43 -8.01 -7.46 -13.25
C TYR A 43 -7.16 -6.44 -14.02
N GLY A 44 -5.85 -6.70 -14.18
CA GLY A 44 -4.88 -5.81 -14.80
C GLY A 44 -3.93 -5.14 -13.79
N PRO A 45 -3.03 -4.27 -14.27
CA PRO A 45 -2.03 -3.62 -13.43
C PRO A 45 -2.68 -2.62 -12.47
N VAL A 46 -2.21 -2.63 -11.22
CA VAL A 46 -2.49 -1.62 -10.20
C VAL A 46 -1.23 -0.83 -9.93
N TYR A 47 -1.39 0.49 -9.85
CA TYR A 47 -0.31 1.44 -9.59
C TYR A 47 -0.50 2.04 -8.20
N VAL A 48 0.58 2.09 -7.42
CA VAL A 48 0.60 2.64 -6.07
C VAL A 48 1.61 3.78 -6.03
N SER A 49 1.19 4.92 -5.50
CA SER A 49 2.05 6.08 -5.33
C SER A 49 2.13 6.46 -3.85
N PHE A 50 3.36 6.58 -3.36
CA PHE A 50 3.68 7.13 -2.04
C PHE A 50 4.41 8.45 -2.23
N SER A 51 4.07 9.44 -1.41
CA SER A 51 4.71 10.76 -1.43
C SER A 51 4.70 11.36 -0.04
N ARG A 52 5.75 12.11 0.31
CA ARG A 52 5.78 12.92 1.53
C ARG A 52 4.97 14.22 1.44
N ALA A 53 4.55 14.59 0.23
CA ALA A 53 3.75 15.76 -0.04
C ALA A 53 2.40 15.37 -0.66
N LEU A 54 1.37 16.16 -0.37
CA LEU A 54 0.10 16.05 -1.07
C LEU A 54 0.33 16.33 -2.57
N PRO A 55 -0.31 15.58 -3.47
CA PRO A 55 -0.34 15.97 -4.88
C PRO A 55 -0.92 17.39 -5.02
N PRO A 56 -0.53 18.14 -6.07
CA PRO A 56 -1.10 19.45 -6.34
C PRO A 56 -2.63 19.40 -6.31
N ASP A 57 -3.23 20.43 -5.71
CA ASP A 57 -4.67 20.62 -5.59
C ASP A 57 -5.43 19.50 -4.84
N THR A 58 -4.72 18.59 -4.17
CA THR A 58 -5.35 17.52 -3.39
C THR A 58 -5.49 17.92 -1.92
N PRO A 59 -6.72 18.02 -1.38
CA PRO A 59 -6.94 18.30 0.02
C PRO A 59 -6.50 17.11 0.89
N SER A 60 -5.97 17.39 2.08
CA SER A 60 -5.54 16.34 3.03
C SER A 60 -6.69 15.43 3.47
N GLU A 61 -7.91 15.96 3.46
CA GLU A 61 -9.17 15.31 3.80
C GLU A 61 -9.58 14.23 2.80
N ALA A 62 -8.95 14.20 1.61
CA ALA A 62 -9.11 13.11 0.65
C ALA A 62 -8.48 11.79 1.16
N TYR A 63 -7.62 11.85 2.18
CA TYR A 63 -6.92 10.70 2.75
C TYR A 63 -7.55 10.25 4.06
N ARG A 64 -7.71 8.93 4.22
CA ARG A 64 -8.19 8.32 5.47
C ARG A 64 -7.00 7.94 6.36
N PRO A 65 -7.01 8.31 7.64
CA PRO A 65 -6.00 7.84 8.58
C PRO A 65 -6.18 6.34 8.84
N PHE A 66 -5.08 5.67 9.17
CA PHE A 66 -5.07 4.25 9.52
C PHE A 66 -3.95 3.92 10.50
#